data_AF-A0A2K3UUA3-F1
#
_entry.id   AF-A0A2K3UUA3-F1
#
_cell.length_a   1.000
_cell.length_b   1.000
_cell.length_c   1.000
_cell.angle_alpha   90.00
_cell.angle_beta   90.00
_cell.angle_gamma   90.00
#
_symmetry.space_group_name_H-M   'P 1'
#
loop_
_entity.id
_entity.type
_entity.pdbx_description
1 polymer ?
#
loop_
_entity_poly.entity_id
_entity_poly.type
_entity_poly.pdbx_seq_one_letter_code
_entity_poly.pdbx_strand_id
1 'polypeptide(L)'
;MTANLGAAQATVTLLQTVHALSDLLGRGAVRVRPEARAPLGADLAQLSGKPRLTPGEARRLVEAVQSALDSGGQAALERHLAQREQRARLLLSRARLATPDGPARLPLAVLALTVPGGRPVLDALLADPGWNPYLSDRMNTEIVQRLLGQLRR
;
A
#
# COMPACT_ATOMS: atom_id res chain seq x y z
N MET A 1 4.04 0.30 22.15
CA MET A 1 4.08 0.68 20.72
C MET A 1 3.94 -0.49 19.75
N THR A 2 4.23 -1.73 20.15
CA THR A 2 4.05 -2.94 19.30
C THR A 2 2.58 -3.26 18.98
N ALA A 3 1.65 -2.99 19.90
CA ALA A 3 0.22 -3.25 19.71
C ALA A 3 -0.40 -2.43 18.54
N ASN A 4 -0.06 -1.14 18.42
CA ASN A 4 -0.60 -0.28 17.36
C ASN A 4 -0.02 -0.62 15.98
N LEU A 5 1.22 -1.12 15.92
CA LEU A 5 1.82 -1.57 14.66
C LEU A 5 1.08 -2.77 14.08
N GLY A 6 0.69 -3.74 14.92
CA GLY A 6 -0.10 -4.89 14.48
C GLY A 6 -1.48 -4.51 13.92
N ALA A 7 -2.13 -3.50 14.52
CA ALA A 7 -3.40 -2.97 14.03
C ALA A 7 -3.22 -2.18 12.71
N ALA A 8 -2.21 -1.32 12.63
CA ALA A 8 -1.91 -0.52 11.44
C ALA A 8 -1.37 -1.34 10.26
N GLN A 9 -0.77 -2.51 10.51
CA GLN A 9 -0.13 -3.35 9.50
C GLN A 9 -1.05 -3.70 8.34
N ALA A 10 -2.33 -3.99 8.61
CA ALA A 10 -3.29 -4.31 7.57
C ALA A 10 -3.48 -3.14 6.58
N THR A 11 -3.63 -1.93 7.10
CA THR A 11 -3.76 -0.72 6.29
C THR A 11 -2.47 -0.38 5.56
N VAL A 12 -1.31 -0.55 6.20
CA VAL A 12 0.01 -0.40 5.57
C VAL A 12 0.17 -1.35 4.38
N THR A 13 -0.14 -2.64 4.56
CA THR A 13 -0.10 -3.62 3.47
C THR A 13 -1.03 -3.22 2.34
N LEU A 14 -2.25 -2.77 2.65
CA LEU A 14 -3.18 -2.30 1.64
C LEU A 14 -2.63 -1.11 0.83
N LEU A 15 -2.06 -0.09 1.49
CA LEU A 15 -1.46 1.07 0.82
C LEU A 15 -0.35 0.66 -0.15
N GLN A 16 0.54 -0.23 0.30
CA GLN A 16 1.63 -0.74 -0.54
C GLN A 16 1.07 -1.54 -1.74
N THR A 17 0.09 -2.41 -1.50
CA THR A 17 -0.54 -3.25 -2.52
C THR A 17 -1.28 -2.42 -3.57
N VAL A 18 -2.11 -1.45 -3.16
CA VAL A 18 -2.87 -0.58 -4.06
C VAL A 18 -1.94 0.29 -4.91
N HIS A 19 -0.89 0.84 -4.30
CA HIS A 19 0.10 1.62 -5.03
C HIS A 19 0.90 0.76 -6.03
N ALA A 20 1.36 -0.42 -5.62
CA ALA A 20 2.07 -1.34 -6.49
C ALA A 20 1.19 -1.81 -7.67
N LEU A 21 -0.09 -2.11 -7.41
CA LEU A 21 -1.03 -2.49 -8.45
C LEU A 21 -1.25 -1.35 -9.45
N SER A 22 -1.43 -0.10 -8.98
CA SER A 22 -1.60 1.06 -9.86
C SER A 22 -0.37 1.29 -10.76
N ASP A 23 0.82 1.13 -10.20
CA ASP A 23 2.08 1.25 -10.94
C ASP A 23 2.21 0.15 -12.00
N LEU A 24 1.89 -1.10 -11.64
CA LEU A 24 1.99 -2.25 -12.56
C LEU A 24 0.94 -2.19 -13.68
N LEU A 25 -0.31 -1.83 -13.37
CA LEU A 25 -1.35 -1.62 -14.39
C LEU A 25 -1.01 -0.45 -15.31
N GLY A 26 -0.46 0.64 -14.77
CA GLY A 26 -0.03 1.79 -15.55
C GLY A 26 1.05 1.48 -16.57
N ARG A 27 1.86 0.43 -16.32
CA ARG A 27 2.91 -0.05 -17.21
C ARG A 27 2.46 -1.21 -18.11
N GLY A 28 1.22 -1.68 -17.97
CA GLY A 28 0.74 -2.89 -18.63
C GLY A 28 1.45 -4.18 -18.20
N ALA A 29 2.12 -4.18 -17.04
CA ALA A 29 2.90 -5.30 -16.54
C ALA A 29 2.04 -6.39 -15.88
N VAL A 30 0.80 -6.05 -15.52
CA VAL A 30 -0.21 -6.98 -14.99
C VAL A 30 -1.56 -6.67 -15.61
N ARG A 31 -2.49 -7.62 -15.52
CA ARG A 31 -3.89 -7.43 -15.90
C ARG A 31 -4.78 -7.95 -14.78
N VAL A 32 -5.86 -7.23 -14.51
CA VAL A 32 -6.94 -7.71 -13.64
C VAL A 32 -7.90 -8.55 -14.47
N ARG A 33 -8.29 -9.71 -13.93
CA ARG A 33 -9.23 -10.63 -14.56
C ARG A 33 -10.54 -9.90 -14.87
N PRO A 34 -11.11 -10.04 -16.09
CA PRO A 34 -12.27 -9.27 -16.51
C PRO A 34 -13.44 -9.30 -15.51
N GLU A 35 -13.76 -10.48 -14.99
CA GLU A 35 -14.82 -10.72 -14.02
C GLU A 35 -14.58 -10.05 -12.66
N ALA A 36 -13.32 -9.78 -12.31
CA ALA A 36 -12.95 -9.17 -11.03
C ALA A 36 -12.86 -7.64 -11.10
N ARG A 37 -12.87 -7.03 -12.30
CA ARG A 37 -12.68 -5.58 -12.47
C ARG A 37 -13.78 -4.75 -11.81
N ALA A 38 -15.04 -5.10 -12.05
CA ALA A 38 -16.17 -4.35 -11.51
C ALA A 38 -16.31 -4.50 -9.98
N PRO A 39 -16.25 -5.72 -9.39
CA PRO A 39 -16.21 -5.88 -7.93
C PRO A 39 -15.05 -5.15 -7.28
N LEU A 40 -13.83 -5.30 -7.80
CA LEU A 40 -12.65 -4.62 -7.25
C LEU A 40 -12.77 -3.10 -7.37
N GLY A 41 -13.30 -2.60 -8.49
CA GLY A 41 -13.56 -1.18 -8.68
C GLY A 41 -14.57 -0.62 -7.67
N ALA A 42 -15.61 -1.39 -7.33
CA ALA A 42 -16.58 -1.00 -6.32
C ALA A 42 -15.95 -0.95 -4.92
N ASP A 43 -15.17 -1.96 -4.55
CA ASP A 43 -14.48 -2.00 -3.25
C ASP A 43 -13.47 -0.86 -3.10
N LEU A 44 -12.68 -0.57 -4.14
CA LEU A 44 -11.74 0.55 -4.16
C LEU A 44 -12.45 1.91 -4.11
N ALA A 45 -13.60 2.06 -4.76
CA ALA A 45 -14.38 3.30 -4.72
C ALA A 45 -14.88 3.61 -3.30
N GLN A 46 -15.21 2.58 -2.50
CA GLN A 46 -15.61 2.78 -1.11
C GLN A 46 -14.49 3.39 -0.25
N LEU A 47 -13.22 3.14 -0.57
CA LEU A 47 -12.10 3.72 0.18
C LEU A 47 -12.10 5.26 0.13
N SER A 48 -12.58 5.86 -0.95
CA SER A 48 -12.67 7.32 -1.08
C SER A 48 -13.87 7.93 -0.36
N GLY A 49 -14.83 7.13 0.09
CA GLY A 49 -16.07 7.60 0.74
C GLY A 49 -16.21 7.24 2.22
N LYS A 50 -15.41 6.29 2.73
CA LYS A 50 -15.48 5.86 4.13
C LYS A 50 -14.58 6.71 5.03
N PRO A 51 -15.09 7.27 6.14
CA PRO A 51 -14.26 8.08 7.05
C PRO A 51 -13.25 7.23 7.84
N ARG A 52 -13.52 5.93 8.03
CA ARG A 52 -12.65 4.99 8.73
C ARG A 52 -12.40 3.75 7.90
N LEU A 53 -11.25 3.14 8.13
CA LEU A 53 -10.84 1.89 7.50
C LEU A 53 -10.40 0.92 8.59
N THR A 54 -11.19 -0.13 8.82
CA THR A 54 -10.83 -1.12 9.83
C THR A 54 -9.73 -2.07 9.33
N PRO A 55 -8.91 -2.66 10.21
CA PRO A 55 -7.91 -3.65 9.81
C PRO A 55 -8.52 -4.85 9.07
N GLY A 56 -9.74 -5.26 9.43
CA GLY A 56 -10.45 -6.36 8.77
C GLY A 56 -10.88 -6.03 7.34
N GLU A 57 -11.34 -4.79 7.10
CA GLU A 57 -11.62 -4.31 5.74
C GLU A 57 -10.35 -4.21 4.90
N ALA A 58 -9.27 -3.70 5.50
CA ALA A 58 -7.99 -3.59 4.79
C ALA A 58 -7.45 -4.97 4.36
N ARG A 59 -7.52 -5.98 5.24
CA ARG A 59 -7.14 -7.38 4.89
C ARG A 59 -8.01 -7.95 3.77
N ARG A 60 -9.33 -7.85 3.90
CA ARG A 60 -10.25 -8.32 2.85
C ARG A 60 -9.97 -7.69 1.49
N LEU A 61 -9.63 -6.41 1.46
CA LEU A 61 -9.34 -5.73 0.20
C LEU A 61 -7.98 -6.14 -0.39
N VAL A 62 -6.97 -6.42 0.44
CA VAL A 62 -5.71 -7.03 -0.02
C VAL A 62 -5.98 -8.40 -0.65
N GLU A 63 -6.78 -9.25 0.00
CA GLU A 63 -7.17 -10.56 -0.50
C GLU A 63 -7.97 -10.46 -1.81
N ALA A 64 -8.88 -9.48 -1.91
CA ALA A 64 -9.64 -9.20 -3.14
C ALA A 64 -8.71 -8.78 -4.29
N VAL A 65 -7.72 -7.91 -4.03
CA VAL A 65 -6.72 -7.52 -5.03
C VAL A 65 -5.91 -8.73 -5.51
N GLN A 66 -5.39 -9.54 -4.58
CA GLN A 66 -4.59 -10.72 -4.92
C GLN A 66 -5.43 -11.71 -5.73
N SER A 67 -6.68 -11.94 -5.30
CA SER A 67 -7.62 -12.80 -6.00
C SER A 67 -8.05 -12.22 -7.35
N ALA A 68 -7.96 -10.91 -7.59
CA ALA A 68 -8.34 -10.32 -8.87
C ALA A 68 -7.29 -10.52 -9.98
N LEU A 69 -6.09 -10.96 -9.61
CA LEU A 69 -4.96 -11.22 -10.51
C LEU A 69 -4.87 -12.72 -10.85
N ASP A 70 -4.34 -13.05 -12.03
CA ASP A 70 -3.88 -14.41 -12.32
C ASP A 70 -2.56 -14.71 -11.58
N SER A 71 -2.08 -15.95 -11.64
CA SER A 71 -0.86 -16.36 -10.95
C SER A 71 0.38 -15.55 -11.39
N GLY A 72 0.44 -15.16 -12.67
CA GLY A 72 1.50 -14.30 -13.20
C GLY A 72 1.46 -12.89 -12.61
N GLY A 73 0.27 -12.31 -12.52
CA GLY A 73 0.03 -10.99 -11.92
C GLY A 73 0.28 -10.97 -10.41
N GLN A 74 -0.11 -12.02 -9.70
CA GLN A 74 0.20 -12.19 -8.27
C GLN A 74 1.72 -12.21 -8.05
N ALA A 75 2.45 -13.05 -8.80
CA ALA A 75 3.90 -13.12 -8.70
C ALA A 75 4.58 -11.79 -9.11
N ALA A 76 4.04 -11.06 -10.08
CA ALA A 76 4.54 -9.75 -10.46
C ALA A 76 4.33 -8.70 -9.34
N LEU A 77 3.17 -8.72 -8.68
CA LEU A 77 2.86 -7.86 -7.54
C LEU A 77 3.82 -8.13 -6.37
N GLU A 78 4.00 -9.39 -5.99
CA GLU A 78 4.92 -9.79 -4.92
C GLU A 78 6.37 -9.37 -5.21
N ARG A 79 6.86 -9.64 -6.42
CA ARG A 79 8.20 -9.19 -6.85
C ARG A 79 8.34 -7.67 -6.77
N HIS A 80 7.31 -6.93 -7.17
CA HIS A 80 7.34 -5.47 -7.13
C HIS A 80 7.41 -4.95 -5.69
N LEU A 81 6.62 -5.51 -4.77
CA LEU A 81 6.65 -5.17 -3.35
C LEU A 81 8.01 -5.49 -2.73
N ALA A 82 8.56 -6.68 -2.98
CA ALA A 82 9.89 -7.09 -2.50
C ALA A 82 11.00 -6.17 -3.02
N GLN A 83 10.95 -5.78 -4.30
CA GLN A 83 11.92 -4.84 -4.88
C GLN A 83 11.85 -3.45 -4.22
N ARG A 84 10.65 -2.95 -3.90
CA ARG A 84 10.48 -1.67 -3.18
C ARG A 84 11.08 -1.75 -1.79
N GLU A 85 10.82 -2.83 -1.07
CA GLU A 85 11.39 -3.03 0.26
C GLU A 85 12.92 -3.14 0.21
N GLN A 86 13.47 -3.90 -0.74
CA GLN A 86 14.91 -4.02 -0.93
C GLN A 86 15.55 -2.65 -1.21
N ARG A 87 14.96 -1.84 -2.09
CA ARG A 87 15.44 -0.47 -2.36
C ARG A 87 15.40 0.41 -1.11
N ALA A 88 14.32 0.35 -0.33
CA ALA A 88 14.22 1.08 0.93
C ALA A 88 15.32 0.67 1.91
N ARG A 89 15.57 -0.63 2.06
CA ARG A 89 16.67 -1.15 2.89
C ARG A 89 18.04 -0.66 2.40
N LEU A 90 18.30 -0.69 1.09
CA LEU A 90 19.55 -0.18 0.52
C LEU A 90 19.75 1.33 0.78
N LEU A 91 18.70 2.14 0.64
CA LEU A 91 18.76 3.57 0.96
C LEU A 91 19.12 3.80 2.43
N LEU A 92 18.51 3.05 3.34
CA LEU A 92 18.79 3.15 4.78
C LEU A 92 20.20 2.67 5.15
N SER A 93 20.70 1.61 4.50
CA SER A 93 22.08 1.18 4.67
C SER A 93 23.07 2.27 4.25
N ARG A 94 22.79 2.99 3.14
CA ARG A 94 23.63 4.13 2.71
C ARG A 94 23.55 5.31 3.68
N ALA A 95 22.37 5.61 4.19
CA ALA A 95 22.18 6.69 5.17
C ALA A 95 22.89 6.40 6.51
N ARG A 96 22.89 5.13 6.97
CA ARG A 96 23.64 4.70 8.17
C ARG A 96 25.14 4.92 8.05
N LEU A 97 25.71 4.68 6.87
CA LEU A 97 27.13 4.95 6.64
C LEU A 97 27.45 6.46 6.72
N ALA A 98 26.47 7.33 6.48
CA ALA A 98 26.62 8.77 6.55
C ALA A 98 26.32 9.36 7.95
N THR A 99 25.72 8.60 8.87
CA THR A 99 25.40 9.07 10.24
C THR A 99 25.53 7.91 11.23
N PRO A 100 26.51 7.94 12.15
CA PRO A 100 26.91 6.77 12.96
C PRO A 100 25.78 6.21 13.85
N ASP A 101 24.80 7.03 14.24
CA ASP A 101 23.68 6.58 15.09
C ASP A 101 22.57 5.84 14.33
N GLY A 102 22.49 6.01 13.00
CA GLY A 102 21.47 5.39 12.15
C GLY A 102 20.00 5.70 12.55
N PRO A 103 19.00 5.20 11.79
CA PRO A 103 17.61 5.31 12.22
C PRO A 103 17.37 4.40 13.43
N ALA A 104 16.93 4.99 14.55
CA ALA A 104 16.66 4.31 15.81
C ALA A 104 15.66 3.14 15.74
N ARG A 105 14.94 2.99 14.61
CA ARG A 105 14.00 1.88 14.35
C ARG A 105 13.97 1.52 12.87
N LEU A 106 14.88 0.63 12.46
CA LEU A 106 15.04 0.21 11.05
C LEU A 106 13.72 -0.28 10.41
N PRO A 107 12.88 -1.12 11.07
CA PRO A 107 11.63 -1.57 10.45
C PRO A 107 10.66 -0.43 10.13
N LEU A 108 10.50 0.52 11.06
CA LEU A 108 9.63 1.70 10.82
C LEU A 108 10.19 2.61 9.74
N ALA A 109 11.52 2.74 9.65
CA ALA A 109 12.15 3.51 8.59
C ALA A 109 11.93 2.87 7.21
N VAL A 110 11.99 1.54 7.11
CA VAL A 110 11.67 0.81 5.86
C VAL A 110 10.20 1.03 5.48
N LEU A 111 9.28 0.91 6.45
CA LEU A 111 7.85 1.16 6.21
C LEU A 111 7.60 2.59 5.73
N ALA A 112 8.22 3.58 6.36
CA ALA A 112 8.08 4.99 5.98
C ALA A 112 8.61 5.29 4.56
N LEU A 113 9.53 4.48 4.01
CA LEU A 113 10.02 4.62 2.63
C LEU A 113 9.18 3.86 1.61
N THR A 114 8.41 2.87 2.04
CA THR A 114 7.62 2.01 1.15
C THR A 114 6.15 2.44 1.06
N VAL A 115 5.64 3.05 2.12
CA VAL A 115 4.27 3.57 2.21
C VAL A 115 4.13 4.87 1.39
N PRO A 116 3.14 4.97 0.48
CA PRO A 116 2.78 6.23 -0.17
C PRO A 116 2.37 7.30 0.86
N GLY A 117 2.93 8.51 0.74
CA GLY A 117 2.81 9.59 1.73
C GLY A 117 3.80 9.46 2.91
N GLY A 118 4.56 8.36 2.97
CA GLY A 118 5.75 8.18 3.79
C GLY A 118 5.53 8.24 5.29
N ARG A 119 6.45 8.91 6.00
CA ARG A 119 6.48 8.95 7.46
C ARG A 119 5.22 9.58 8.09
N PRO A 120 4.68 10.72 7.59
CA PRO A 120 3.45 11.30 8.14
C PRO A 120 2.25 10.36 8.12
N VAL A 121 2.04 9.64 7.02
CA VAL A 121 0.96 8.64 6.89
C VAL A 121 1.15 7.49 7.87
N LEU A 122 2.39 7.01 8.02
CA LEU A 122 2.70 5.95 8.97
C LEU A 122 2.47 6.39 10.42
N ASP A 123 2.90 7.60 10.79
CA ASP A 123 2.70 8.13 12.15
C ASP A 123 1.20 8.34 12.45
N ALA A 124 0.41 8.82 11.47
CA ALA A 124 -1.05 8.93 11.60
C ALA A 124 -1.71 7.57 11.83
N LEU A 125 -1.32 6.53 11.09
CA LEU A 125 -1.83 5.17 11.28
C LEU A 125 -1.41 4.54 12.61
N LEU A 126 -0.22 4.84 13.11
CA LEU A 126 0.22 4.37 14.41
C LEU A 126 -0.51 5.07 15.57
N ALA A 127 -0.96 6.30 15.35
CA ALA A 127 -1.77 7.06 16.29
C ALA A 127 -3.26 6.61 16.28
N ASP A 128 -3.84 6.42 15.09
CA ASP A 128 -5.20 5.90 14.89
C ASP A 128 -5.21 4.81 13.80
N PRO A 129 -5.19 3.51 14.19
CA PRO A 129 -5.25 2.41 13.24
C PRO A 129 -6.53 2.34 12.40
N GLY A 130 -7.59 3.06 12.80
CA GLY A 130 -8.84 3.17 12.04
C GLY A 130 -8.89 4.35 11.10
N TRP A 131 -7.85 5.19 11.05
CA TRP A 131 -7.75 6.32 10.14
C TRP A 131 -7.70 5.82 8.68
N ASN A 132 -8.39 6.52 7.79
CA ASN A 132 -8.42 6.19 6.36
C ASN A 132 -7.50 7.14 5.55
N PRO A 133 -6.32 6.66 5.09
CA PRO A 133 -5.39 7.46 4.28
C PRO A 133 -5.97 7.85 2.92
N TYR A 134 -6.89 7.07 2.36
CA TYR A 134 -7.44 7.30 1.02
C TYR A 134 -8.41 8.48 0.93
N LEU A 135 -8.88 8.97 2.08
CA LEU A 135 -9.74 10.14 2.20
C LEU A 135 -8.97 11.38 2.70
N SER A 136 -7.90 11.16 3.47
CA SER A 136 -7.23 12.22 4.23
C SER A 136 -5.86 12.61 3.67
N ASP A 137 -5.25 11.79 2.82
CA ASP A 137 -3.96 12.04 2.18
C ASP A 137 -4.11 12.11 0.66
N ARG A 138 -3.70 13.24 0.08
CA ARG A 138 -3.85 13.54 -1.35
C ARG A 138 -3.18 12.50 -2.24
N MET A 139 -1.98 12.04 -1.89
CA MET A 139 -1.25 11.06 -2.71
C MET A 139 -2.01 9.74 -2.77
N ASN A 140 -2.52 9.28 -1.63
CA ASN A 140 -3.31 8.06 -1.55
C ASN A 140 -4.65 8.16 -2.28
N THR A 141 -5.33 9.32 -2.19
CA THR A 141 -6.52 9.59 -3.00
C THR A 141 -6.22 9.52 -4.50
N GLU A 142 -5.15 10.17 -4.97
CA GLU A 142 -4.77 10.18 -6.39
C GLU A 142 -4.42 8.78 -6.91
N ILE A 143 -3.75 7.95 -6.09
CA ILE A 143 -3.44 6.56 -6.43
C ILE A 143 -4.73 5.76 -6.65
N VAL A 144 -5.69 5.84 -5.73
CA VAL A 144 -6.97 5.11 -5.86
C VAL A 144 -7.75 5.59 -7.07
N GLN A 145 -7.83 6.91 -7.31
CA GLN A 145 -8.52 7.45 -8.48
C GLN A 145 -7.87 6.99 -9.80
N ARG A 146 -6.54 6.96 -9.86
CA ARG A 146 -5.81 6.42 -11.01
C ARG A 146 -6.14 4.95 -11.24
N LEU A 147 -6.10 4.15 -10.17
CA LEU A 147 -6.42 2.72 -10.23
C LEU A 147 -7.86 2.48 -10.71
N LEU A 148 -8.83 3.23 -10.18
CA LEU A 148 -10.22 3.18 -10.65
C LEU A 148 -10.32 3.52 -12.14
N GLY A 149 -9.58 4.52 -12.62
CA GLY A 149 -9.51 4.87 -14.03
C GLY A 149 -8.89 3.75 -14.89
N GLN A 150 -7.91 3.01 -14.37
CA GLN A 150 -7.28 1.87 -15.06
C GLN A 150 -8.22 0.65 -15.14
N LEU A 151 -9.01 0.37 -14.09
CA LEU A 151 -9.94 -0.77 -14.06
C LEU A 151 -11.15 -0.62 -14.99
N ARG A 152 -11.50 0.63 -15.35
CA ARG A 152 -12.61 0.94 -16.27
C ARG A 152 -12.25 0.80 -17.75
N ARG A 153 -10.96 0.66 -18.08
CA ARG A 153 -10.45 0.49 -19.45
C ARG A 153 -10.36 -0.98 -19.82
#